data_AF-A0A6N7KY16-F1
#
_entry.id   AF-A0A6N7KY16-F1
#
_cell.length_a   1.000
_cell.length_b   1.000
_cell.length_c   1.000
_cell.angle_alpha   90.00
_cell.angle_beta   90.00
_cell.angle_gamma   90.00
#
_symmetry.space_group_name_H-M   'P 1'
#
loop_
_entity.id
_entity.type
_entity.pdbx_description
1 polymer ?
#
loop_
_entity_poly.entity_id
_entity_poly.type
_entity_poly.pdbx_seq_one_letter_code
_entity_poly.pdbx_strand_id
1 'polypeptide(L)'
;MSTSGISLQVAGDGDRFALHEAIWESARAFIGRYLAAPEYENARQYPRHAVEYAKEEGFWGVYGDELYWEFMAGPGAHVAHAWAHWLRLAFAVEWESLEELARRHRLTITSEPLMPSELLRGDGRHWLTARGTLWSADEKGLHQFVKHVAATELTADERAQHAEALRLCRCAPCSTLRPDEGVLTPLLGALESEDTAASAAWYLTRTQTASPEVLEALVRAGRFAMRELAPDLGPYARRLPDAWPMLTALLPDLRGGARALALHALAHTTRDDADRALLVRELCSALLGSDAAAQASAELLGWVSEGAPEVTEELAAVLDRDVAEELRHNVVLALVNLHLPAARPSRSIRTRLAGEARRDTEAGRLAQWMLAVLPTT
;
A
#
# COMPACT_ATOMS: atom_id res chain seq x y z
N MET A 1 -20.92 28.13 10.62
CA MET A 1 -20.63 27.23 9.49
C MET A 1 -19.50 26.34 9.94
N SER A 2 -19.69 25.01 9.98
CA SER A 2 -18.64 24.09 10.41
C SER A 2 -17.70 23.82 9.23
N THR A 3 -16.45 24.28 9.32
CA THR A 3 -15.37 23.78 8.46
C THR A 3 -15.11 22.32 8.78
N SER A 4 -14.67 21.54 7.79
CA SER A 4 -14.20 20.17 8.02
C SER A 4 -12.90 19.99 7.29
N GLY A 5 -11.94 19.35 7.94
CA GLY A 5 -10.61 19.18 7.38
C GLY A 5 -9.83 18.15 8.15
N ILE A 6 -8.59 18.00 7.71
CA ILE A 6 -7.59 17.17 8.33
C ILE A 6 -6.27 17.93 8.29
N SER A 7 -5.47 17.75 9.33
CA SER A 7 -4.09 18.23 9.34
C SER A 7 -3.15 17.13 9.81
N LEU A 8 -1.89 17.25 9.39
CA LEU A 8 -0.78 16.40 9.78
C LEU A 8 0.36 17.30 10.28
N GLN A 9 0.92 16.94 11.42
CA GLN A 9 2.14 17.51 11.95
C GLN A 9 3.32 16.77 11.32
N VAL A 10 4.33 17.54 10.88
CA VAL A 10 5.56 17.00 10.30
C VAL A 10 6.78 17.67 10.90
N ALA A 11 7.89 16.94 10.98
CA ALA A 11 9.18 17.45 11.41
C ALA A 11 10.26 17.16 10.34
N GLY A 12 11.34 17.95 10.36
CA GLY A 12 12.48 17.79 9.45
C GLY A 12 12.79 19.03 8.61
N ASP A 13 13.83 18.92 7.79
CA ASP A 13 14.35 19.99 6.91
C ASP A 13 13.90 19.85 5.46
N GLY A 14 13.06 18.85 5.17
CA GLY A 14 12.51 18.59 3.86
C GLY A 14 11.48 19.60 3.34
N ASP A 15 11.10 19.41 2.07
CA ASP A 15 10.11 20.26 1.39
C ASP A 15 8.68 19.85 1.78
N ARG A 16 8.11 20.62 2.71
CA ARG A 16 6.75 20.44 3.25
C ARG A 16 5.67 20.67 2.19
N PHE A 17 5.89 21.59 1.25
CA PHE A 17 4.91 21.88 0.21
C PHE A 17 4.85 20.74 -0.81
N ALA A 18 6.02 20.24 -1.23
CA ALA A 18 6.09 19.07 -2.10
C ALA A 18 5.47 17.83 -1.43
N LEU A 19 5.70 17.61 -0.13
CA LEU A 19 5.05 16.54 0.61
C LEU A 19 3.52 16.72 0.67
N HIS A 20 3.04 17.93 0.95
CA HIS A 20 1.61 18.25 0.99
C HIS A 20 0.91 17.92 -0.34
N GLU A 21 1.48 18.34 -1.47
CA GLU A 21 0.96 18.00 -2.79
C GLU A 21 0.99 16.49 -3.06
N ALA A 22 2.07 15.81 -2.70
CA ALA A 22 2.21 14.37 -2.92
C ALA A 22 1.20 13.56 -2.09
N ILE A 23 0.97 13.93 -0.82
CA ILE A 23 -0.06 13.33 0.04
C ILE A 23 -1.45 13.54 -0.57
N TRP A 24 -1.74 14.73 -1.07
CA TRP A 24 -3.01 15.05 -1.71
C TRP A 24 -3.26 14.20 -2.95
N GLU A 25 -2.29 14.08 -3.84
CA GLU A 25 -2.42 13.26 -5.05
C GLU A 25 -2.56 11.76 -4.72
N SER A 26 -1.83 11.27 -3.71
CA SER A 26 -2.00 9.90 -3.20
C SER A 26 -3.42 9.64 -2.70
N ALA A 27 -3.95 10.53 -1.85
CA ALA A 27 -5.30 10.41 -1.34
C ALA A 27 -6.35 10.54 -2.45
N ARG A 28 -6.16 11.44 -3.43
CA ARG A 28 -7.05 11.53 -4.59
C ARG A 28 -7.06 10.26 -5.42
N ALA A 29 -5.90 9.63 -5.63
CA ALA A 29 -5.82 8.36 -6.34
C ALA A 29 -6.56 7.26 -5.57
N PHE A 30 -6.40 7.18 -4.24
CA PHE A 30 -7.14 6.26 -3.38
C PHE A 30 -8.66 6.46 -3.53
N ILE A 31 -9.14 7.69 -3.34
CA ILE A 31 -10.57 8.04 -3.43
C ILE A 31 -11.10 7.75 -4.83
N GLY A 32 -10.35 8.13 -5.87
CA GLY A 32 -10.70 7.92 -7.27
C GLY A 32 -10.92 6.44 -7.61
N ARG A 33 -10.11 5.53 -7.07
CA ARG A 33 -10.28 4.08 -7.30
C ARG A 33 -11.60 3.54 -6.74
N TYR A 34 -12.03 3.97 -5.56
CA TYR A 34 -13.33 3.56 -5.02
C TYR A 34 -14.50 4.16 -5.80
N LEU A 35 -14.36 5.41 -6.25
CA LEU A 35 -15.43 6.10 -6.99
C LEU A 35 -15.52 5.64 -8.45
N ALA A 36 -14.45 5.06 -9.01
CA ALA A 36 -14.43 4.51 -10.36
C ALA A 36 -15.05 3.11 -10.45
N ALA A 37 -15.13 2.37 -9.35
CA ALA A 37 -15.63 1.00 -9.32
C ALA A 37 -17.09 0.92 -9.86
N PRO A 38 -17.41 -0.07 -10.72
CA PRO A 38 -18.72 -0.19 -11.38
C PRO A 38 -19.91 -0.19 -10.41
N GLU A 39 -19.72 -0.76 -9.23
CA GLU A 39 -20.71 -0.85 -8.15
C GLU A 39 -21.13 0.54 -7.62
N TYR A 40 -20.35 1.57 -7.95
CA TYR A 40 -20.54 2.96 -7.52
C TYR A 40 -20.56 3.94 -8.69
N GLU A 41 -21.05 3.52 -9.87
CA GLU A 41 -21.16 4.36 -11.08
C GLU A 41 -21.76 5.75 -10.81
N ASN A 42 -22.71 5.81 -9.89
CA ASN A 42 -23.40 7.02 -9.45
C ASN A 42 -22.59 7.95 -8.54
N ALA A 43 -21.50 7.46 -7.95
CA ALA A 43 -20.57 8.23 -7.14
C ALA A 43 -19.51 8.97 -8.00
N ARG A 44 -19.43 8.66 -9.31
CA ARG A 44 -18.49 9.28 -10.27
C ARG A 44 -18.71 10.76 -10.52
N GLN A 45 -19.87 11.31 -10.17
CA GLN A 45 -20.16 12.75 -10.29
C GLN A 45 -19.51 13.60 -9.19
N TYR A 46 -19.11 13.00 -8.06
CA TYR A 46 -18.58 13.71 -6.90
C TYR A 46 -17.12 14.17 -7.01
N PRO A 47 -16.19 13.44 -7.67
CA PRO A 47 -14.82 13.89 -7.84
C PRO A 47 -14.67 15.21 -8.60
N ARG A 48 -15.45 15.41 -9.66
CA ARG A 48 -15.30 16.56 -10.54
C ARG A 48 -15.65 17.86 -9.80
N HIS A 49 -16.82 17.88 -9.16
CA HIS A 49 -17.26 19.06 -8.44
C HIS A 49 -16.40 19.37 -7.23
N ALA A 50 -15.92 18.37 -6.48
CA ALA A 50 -15.16 18.64 -5.27
C ALA A 50 -13.73 19.08 -5.51
N VAL A 51 -13.05 18.56 -6.53
CA VAL A 51 -11.67 18.95 -6.84
C VAL A 51 -11.63 20.37 -7.40
N GLU A 52 -12.61 20.74 -8.25
CA GLU A 52 -12.77 22.11 -8.73
C GLU A 52 -13.08 23.05 -7.55
N TYR A 53 -14.04 22.70 -6.69
CA TYR A 53 -14.42 23.51 -5.54
C TYR A 53 -13.32 23.61 -4.46
N ALA A 54 -12.57 22.54 -4.22
CA ALA A 54 -11.45 22.54 -3.26
C ALA A 54 -10.27 23.37 -3.74
N LYS A 55 -10.01 23.40 -5.06
CA LYS A 55 -8.95 24.24 -5.65
C LYS A 55 -9.33 25.72 -5.67
N GLU A 56 -10.61 26.04 -5.85
CA GLU A 56 -11.09 27.42 -5.97
C GLU A 56 -11.48 28.05 -4.61
N GLU A 57 -12.01 27.27 -3.66
CA GLU A 57 -12.53 27.78 -2.38
C GLU A 57 -11.98 27.09 -1.11
N GLY A 58 -11.07 26.11 -1.23
CA GLY A 58 -10.47 25.42 -0.09
C GLY A 58 -9.29 26.17 0.53
N PHE A 59 -9.18 26.18 1.86
CA PHE A 59 -7.94 26.53 2.56
C PHE A 59 -7.09 25.27 2.65
N TRP A 60 -6.09 25.16 1.77
CA TRP A 60 -5.13 24.07 1.73
C TRP A 60 -3.73 24.68 1.74
N GLY A 61 -2.85 24.17 2.61
CA GLY A 61 -1.52 24.75 2.69
C GLY A 61 -0.64 24.18 3.79
N VAL A 62 0.50 24.85 3.94
CA VAL A 62 1.52 24.56 4.94
C VAL A 62 1.60 25.74 5.89
N TYR A 63 1.47 25.50 7.20
CA TYR A 63 1.65 26.51 8.23
C TYR A 63 2.64 26.02 9.28
N GLY A 64 3.90 26.47 9.16
CA GLY A 64 4.99 25.97 10.00
C GLY A 64 5.20 24.48 9.80
N ASP A 65 4.96 23.70 10.85
CA ASP A 65 5.08 22.24 10.87
C ASP A 65 3.76 21.50 10.58
N GLU A 66 2.69 22.25 10.27
CA GLU A 66 1.37 21.70 9.98
C GLU A 66 1.07 21.70 8.47
N LEU A 67 0.72 20.53 7.95
CA LEU A 67 0.11 20.32 6.64
C LEU A 67 -1.40 20.25 6.83
N TYR A 68 -2.20 21.04 6.13
CA TYR A 68 -3.66 21.00 6.31
C TYR A 68 -4.45 21.05 5.01
N TRP A 69 -5.62 20.42 5.05
CA TRP A 69 -6.61 20.39 3.98
C TRP A 69 -7.98 20.68 4.59
N GLU A 70 -8.49 21.90 4.40
CA GLU A 70 -9.79 22.32 4.87
C GLU A 70 -10.79 22.48 3.72
N PHE A 71 -12.01 21.99 3.97
CA PHE A 71 -13.13 22.07 3.05
C PHE A 71 -14.20 22.99 3.66
N MET A 72 -14.44 24.12 3.01
CA MET A 72 -15.39 25.13 3.48
C MET A 72 -16.85 24.71 3.25
N ALA A 73 -17.71 25.09 4.20
CA ALA A 73 -19.15 24.89 4.10
C ALA A 73 -19.80 26.01 3.26
N GLY A 74 -19.70 25.91 1.94
CA GLY A 74 -20.42 26.76 0.97
C GLY A 74 -21.65 26.07 0.35
N PRO A 75 -22.19 26.58 -0.78
CA PRO A 75 -23.10 25.88 -1.69
C PRO A 75 -22.47 24.59 -2.23
N GLY A 76 -22.38 23.57 -1.39
CA GLY A 76 -21.45 22.46 -1.60
C GLY A 76 -20.99 21.76 -0.32
N ALA A 77 -21.39 22.24 0.87
CA ALA A 77 -20.98 21.71 2.16
C ALA A 77 -21.11 20.18 2.26
N HIS A 78 -22.18 19.58 1.72
CA HIS A 78 -22.35 18.13 1.64
C HIS A 78 -21.14 17.44 0.98
N VAL A 79 -20.67 17.96 -0.16
CA VAL A 79 -19.53 17.41 -0.90
C VAL A 79 -18.22 17.65 -0.13
N ALA A 80 -18.05 18.84 0.45
CA ALA A 80 -16.92 19.18 1.31
C ALA A 80 -16.76 18.20 2.48
N HIS A 81 -17.86 17.89 3.17
CA HIS A 81 -17.85 16.94 4.28
C HIS A 81 -17.61 15.49 3.84
N ALA A 82 -18.16 15.07 2.68
CA ALA A 82 -17.86 13.76 2.12
C ALA A 82 -16.37 13.62 1.78
N TRP A 83 -15.77 14.67 1.22
CA TRP A 83 -14.33 14.70 0.92
C TRP A 83 -13.46 14.70 2.17
N ALA A 84 -13.80 15.49 3.19
CA ALA A 84 -13.11 15.44 4.47
C ALA A 84 -13.15 14.03 5.08
N HIS A 85 -14.31 13.36 5.01
CA HIS A 85 -14.49 11.98 5.45
C HIS A 85 -13.62 10.99 4.64
N TRP A 86 -13.64 11.08 3.32
CA TRP A 86 -12.84 10.21 2.45
C TRP A 86 -11.33 10.44 2.57
N LEU A 87 -10.90 11.70 2.76
CA LEU A 87 -9.50 12.04 2.98
C LEU A 87 -9.00 11.46 4.30
N ARG A 88 -9.80 11.55 5.37
CA ARG A 88 -9.53 10.87 6.64
C ARG A 88 -9.38 9.36 6.48
N LEU A 89 -10.27 8.73 5.71
CA LEU A 89 -10.16 7.29 5.41
C LEU A 89 -8.89 6.96 4.63
N ALA A 90 -8.57 7.75 3.61
CA ALA A 90 -7.35 7.57 2.84
C ALA A 90 -6.11 7.63 3.75
N PHE A 91 -6.05 8.61 4.65
CA PHE A 91 -4.92 8.75 5.58
C PHE A 91 -4.85 7.59 6.58
N ALA A 92 -5.99 7.14 7.09
CA ALA A 92 -6.04 6.02 8.02
C ALA A 92 -5.63 4.70 7.37
N VAL A 93 -5.98 4.48 6.10
CA VAL A 93 -5.69 3.23 5.38
C VAL A 93 -4.27 3.24 4.79
N GLU A 94 -3.81 4.39 4.30
CA GLU A 94 -2.51 4.56 3.64
C GLU A 94 -1.43 5.09 4.58
N TRP A 95 -1.63 5.02 5.91
CA TRP A 95 -0.75 5.70 6.86
C TRP A 95 0.74 5.37 6.66
N GLU A 96 1.08 4.09 6.53
CA GLU A 96 2.46 3.66 6.30
C GLU A 96 3.01 4.17 4.95
N SER A 97 2.18 4.20 3.91
CA SER A 97 2.52 4.79 2.61
C SER A 97 2.81 6.29 2.74
N LEU A 98 2.05 7.01 3.59
CA LEU A 98 2.27 8.43 3.87
C LEU A 98 3.58 8.66 4.65
N GLU A 99 3.92 7.80 5.61
CA GLU A 99 5.19 7.86 6.35
C GLU A 99 6.39 7.63 5.43
N GLU A 100 6.32 6.64 4.53
CA GLU A 100 7.34 6.41 3.50
C GLU A 100 7.46 7.60 2.55
N LEU A 101 6.33 8.16 2.12
CA LEU A 101 6.32 9.36 1.29
C LEU A 101 6.99 10.55 2.01
N ALA A 102 6.68 10.78 3.29
CA ALA A 102 7.33 11.80 4.10
C ALA A 102 8.86 11.58 4.17
N ARG A 103 9.31 10.34 4.40
CA ARG A 103 10.75 10.01 4.45
C ARG A 103 11.47 10.32 3.14
N ARG A 104 10.85 10.04 1.98
CA ARG A 104 11.41 10.42 0.66
C ARG A 104 11.60 11.92 0.51
N HIS A 105 10.74 12.69 1.17
CA HIS A 105 10.83 14.15 1.23
C HIS A 105 11.70 14.67 2.38
N ARG A 106 12.42 13.80 3.12
CA ARG A 106 13.23 14.15 4.31
C ARG A 106 12.40 14.79 5.43
N LEU A 107 11.17 14.30 5.58
CA LEU A 107 10.25 14.68 6.64
C LEU A 107 9.78 13.44 7.40
N THR A 108 9.29 13.66 8.60
CA THR A 108 8.68 12.63 9.45
C THR A 108 7.30 13.12 9.86
N ILE A 109 6.26 12.30 9.68
CA ILE A 109 4.94 12.59 10.23
C ILE A 109 4.99 12.37 11.75
N THR A 110 4.58 13.37 12.52
CA THR A 110 4.58 13.33 13.99
C THR A 110 3.18 13.27 14.60
N SER A 111 2.13 13.44 13.77
CA SER A 111 0.75 13.17 14.16
C SER A 111 0.53 11.70 14.54
N GLU A 112 -0.43 11.46 15.43
CA GLU A 112 -0.89 10.10 15.72
C GLU A 112 -1.60 9.49 14.50
N PRO A 113 -1.38 8.18 14.20
CA PRO A 113 -2.08 7.49 13.14
C PRO A 113 -3.60 7.52 13.34
N LEU A 114 -4.33 7.77 12.26
CA LEU A 114 -5.78 7.66 12.28
C LEU A 114 -6.18 6.18 12.23
N MET A 115 -7.08 5.77 13.12
CA MET A 115 -7.56 4.39 13.18
C MET A 115 -8.76 4.19 12.24
N PRO A 116 -8.68 3.33 11.21
CA PRO A 116 -9.81 3.11 10.30
C PRO A 116 -11.09 2.67 11.04
N SER A 117 -10.95 1.87 12.09
CA SER A 117 -12.07 1.37 12.89
C SER A 117 -12.90 2.48 13.54
N GLU A 118 -12.29 3.60 13.91
CA GLU A 118 -12.96 4.76 14.50
C GLU A 118 -13.70 5.55 13.43
N LEU A 119 -13.05 5.82 12.30
CA LEU A 119 -13.65 6.53 11.18
C LEU A 119 -14.83 5.78 10.57
N LEU A 120 -14.75 4.45 10.53
CA LEU A 120 -15.79 3.58 9.97
C LEU A 120 -17.04 3.48 10.86
N ARG A 121 -16.94 3.81 12.16
CA ARG A 121 -18.09 3.99 13.07
C ARG A 121 -18.81 5.32 12.85
N GLY A 122 -18.18 6.25 12.14
CA GLY A 122 -18.69 7.58 11.80
C GLY A 122 -18.29 8.63 12.83
N ASP A 123 -17.83 9.78 12.34
CA ASP A 123 -17.47 10.97 13.13
C ASP A 123 -18.69 11.86 13.43
N GLY A 124 -19.85 11.24 13.61
CA GLY A 124 -21.15 11.91 13.78
C GLY A 124 -21.89 12.20 12.47
N ARG A 125 -21.32 11.86 11.31
CA ARG A 125 -22.03 11.86 10.02
C ARG A 125 -21.84 10.54 9.30
N HIS A 126 -22.95 9.95 8.89
CA HIS A 126 -22.96 8.73 8.11
C HIS A 126 -23.39 9.02 6.69
N TRP A 127 -22.81 8.31 5.74
CA TRP A 127 -23.07 8.49 4.33
C TRP A 127 -23.63 7.19 3.76
N LEU A 128 -24.54 7.27 2.80
CA LEU A 128 -25.01 6.10 2.08
C LEU A 128 -25.32 6.45 0.62
N THR A 129 -25.18 5.46 -0.26
CA THR A 129 -25.58 5.60 -1.66
C THR A 129 -27.01 5.09 -1.80
N ALA A 130 -27.94 5.98 -2.12
CA ALA A 130 -29.34 5.63 -2.39
C ALA A 130 -29.85 6.47 -3.56
N ARG A 131 -30.83 5.94 -4.30
CA ARG A 131 -31.42 6.63 -5.48
C ARG A 131 -30.36 7.08 -6.49
N GLY A 132 -29.30 6.28 -6.64
CA GLY A 132 -28.20 6.57 -7.55
C GLY A 132 -27.42 7.84 -7.20
N THR A 133 -27.28 8.19 -5.92
CA THR A 133 -26.46 9.33 -5.50
C THR A 133 -26.03 9.19 -4.03
N LEU A 134 -25.01 9.92 -3.59
CA LEU A 134 -24.58 9.97 -2.19
C LEU A 134 -25.49 10.88 -1.37
N TRP A 135 -25.87 10.40 -0.18
CA TRP A 135 -26.65 11.12 0.82
C TRP A 135 -25.92 11.10 2.17
N SER A 136 -26.03 12.19 2.93
CA SER A 136 -25.79 12.15 4.37
C SER A 136 -27.03 11.59 5.05
N ALA A 137 -26.84 10.70 6.02
CA ALA A 137 -27.89 10.08 6.80
C ALA A 137 -27.81 10.57 8.26
N ASP A 138 -28.95 10.98 8.80
CA ASP A 138 -29.15 11.23 10.24
C ASP A 138 -30.52 10.70 10.68
N GLU A 139 -30.86 10.84 11.96
CA GLU A 139 -32.14 10.35 12.50
C GLU A 139 -33.38 10.94 11.79
N LYS A 140 -33.25 12.10 11.12
CA LYS A 140 -34.33 12.78 10.41
C LYS A 140 -34.51 12.29 8.97
N GLY A 141 -33.54 11.55 8.43
CA GLY A 141 -33.63 10.94 7.09
C GLY A 141 -32.37 11.17 6.27
N LEU A 142 -32.56 11.42 4.96
CA LEU A 142 -31.48 11.60 3.99
C LEU A 142 -31.37 13.06 3.55
N HIS A 143 -30.14 13.57 3.53
CA HIS A 143 -29.82 14.96 3.19
C HIS A 143 -28.83 15.03 2.04
N GLN A 144 -29.14 15.87 1.06
CA GLN A 144 -28.28 16.15 -0.08
C GLN A 144 -28.46 17.60 -0.54
N PHE A 145 -27.44 18.43 -0.46
CA PHE A 145 -27.49 19.85 -0.88
C PHE A 145 -28.75 20.58 -0.38
N VAL A 146 -29.78 20.71 -1.23
CA VAL A 146 -31.08 21.36 -0.95
C VAL A 146 -32.24 20.38 -0.77
N LYS A 147 -32.00 19.08 -0.96
CA LYS A 147 -32.97 18.00 -0.85
C LYS A 147 -32.89 17.36 0.52
N HIS A 148 -34.05 17.15 1.12
CA HIS A 148 -34.25 16.33 2.30
C HIS A 148 -35.34 15.31 1.97
N VAL A 149 -35.10 14.06 2.35
CA VAL A 149 -36.10 12.99 2.31
C VAL A 149 -36.30 12.53 3.74
N ALA A 150 -37.51 12.73 4.28
CA ALA A 150 -37.77 12.37 5.66
C ALA A 150 -37.70 10.85 5.84
N ALA A 151 -37.28 10.38 7.02
CA ALA A 151 -37.19 8.94 7.32
C ALA A 151 -38.52 8.18 7.09
N THR A 152 -39.65 8.86 7.26
CA THR A 152 -41.00 8.33 7.01
C THR A 152 -41.33 8.16 5.52
N GLU A 153 -40.63 8.87 4.63
CA GLU A 153 -40.82 8.85 3.17
C GLU A 153 -39.90 7.86 2.47
N LEU A 154 -39.00 7.21 3.22
CA LEU A 154 -38.12 6.18 2.70
C LEU A 154 -38.90 4.89 2.42
N THR A 155 -38.55 4.22 1.32
CA THR A 155 -39.05 2.87 1.02
C THR A 155 -38.58 1.86 2.07
N ALA A 156 -39.12 0.63 2.06
CA ALA A 156 -38.68 -0.40 3.02
C ALA A 156 -37.18 -0.69 2.91
N ASP A 157 -36.67 -0.82 1.69
CA ASP A 157 -35.25 -1.08 1.42
C ASP A 157 -34.37 0.12 1.82
N GLU A 158 -34.80 1.34 1.49
CA GLU A 158 -34.08 2.56 1.90
C GLU A 158 -34.08 2.74 3.42
N ARG A 159 -35.16 2.39 4.12
CA ARG A 159 -35.18 2.41 5.58
C ARG A 159 -34.20 1.41 6.18
N ALA A 160 -34.08 0.22 5.59
CA ALA A 160 -33.11 -0.77 6.04
C ALA A 160 -31.67 -0.25 5.86
N GLN A 161 -31.35 0.30 4.68
CA GLN A 161 -30.04 0.90 4.39
C GLN A 161 -29.76 2.13 5.27
N HIS A 162 -30.76 2.98 5.51
CA HIS A 162 -30.66 4.16 6.37
C HIS A 162 -30.41 3.77 7.83
N ALA A 163 -31.20 2.84 8.39
CA ALA A 163 -31.02 2.34 9.75
C ALA A 163 -29.65 1.67 9.96
N GLU A 164 -29.08 1.10 8.90
CA GLU A 164 -27.72 0.61 8.92
C GLU A 164 -26.68 1.71 8.82
N ALA A 165 -26.88 2.67 7.91
CA ALA A 165 -25.99 3.81 7.76
C ALA A 165 -25.82 4.57 9.08
N LEU A 166 -26.89 4.77 9.86
CA LEU A 166 -26.84 5.41 11.18
C LEU A 166 -25.92 4.70 12.19
N ARG A 167 -25.64 3.41 11.97
CA ARG A 167 -24.70 2.65 12.80
C ARG A 167 -23.30 2.66 12.20
N LEU A 168 -23.20 2.55 10.88
CA LEU A 168 -21.96 2.33 10.16
C LEU A 168 -22.03 3.01 8.79
N CYS A 169 -21.05 3.85 8.44
CA CYS A 169 -21.06 4.57 7.16
C CYS A 169 -21.12 3.60 5.95
N ARG A 170 -22.06 3.80 5.04
CA ARG A 170 -22.31 2.98 3.84
C ARG A 170 -21.91 3.68 2.53
N CYS A 171 -21.03 4.69 2.57
CA CYS A 171 -20.43 5.21 1.33
C CYS A 171 -19.51 4.17 0.68
N ALA A 172 -19.21 4.37 -0.60
CA ALA A 172 -18.41 3.46 -1.40
C ALA A 172 -17.09 3.03 -0.73
N PRO A 173 -16.17 3.95 -0.34
CA PRO A 173 -14.97 3.57 0.40
C PRO A 173 -15.25 2.77 1.67
N CYS A 174 -16.18 3.21 2.53
CA CYS A 174 -16.46 2.55 3.81
C CYS A 174 -17.04 1.14 3.67
N SER A 175 -17.83 0.90 2.64
CA SER A 175 -18.42 -0.41 2.35
C SER A 175 -17.37 -1.36 1.79
N THR A 176 -16.50 -0.91 0.89
CA THR A 176 -15.43 -1.76 0.36
C THR A 176 -14.32 -2.05 1.38
N LEU A 177 -14.01 -1.10 2.27
CA LEU A 177 -13.08 -1.32 3.38
C LEU A 177 -13.63 -2.29 4.43
N ARG A 178 -14.94 -2.57 4.42
CA ARG A 178 -15.61 -3.54 5.29
C ARG A 178 -16.50 -4.44 4.44
N PRO A 179 -15.89 -5.24 3.56
CA PRO A 179 -16.67 -6.06 2.66
C PRO A 179 -17.52 -7.01 3.52
N ASP A 180 -18.81 -7.05 3.22
CA ASP A 180 -19.62 -8.18 3.66
C ASP A 180 -19.23 -9.42 2.85
N GLU A 181 -19.78 -10.57 3.24
CA GLU A 181 -19.52 -11.84 2.55
C GLU A 181 -19.87 -11.75 1.04
N GLY A 182 -20.92 -10.97 0.71
CA GLY A 182 -21.36 -10.76 -0.67
C GLY A 182 -20.37 -9.98 -1.54
N VAL A 183 -19.59 -9.07 -0.97
CA VAL A 183 -18.52 -8.32 -1.66
C VAL A 183 -17.19 -9.10 -1.66
N LEU A 184 -16.92 -9.87 -0.61
CA LEU A 184 -15.66 -10.59 -0.48
C LEU A 184 -15.50 -11.70 -1.54
N THR A 185 -16.53 -12.51 -1.76
CA THR A 185 -16.46 -13.64 -2.71
C THR A 185 -16.14 -13.21 -4.14
N PRO A 186 -16.78 -12.18 -4.72
CA PRO A 186 -16.40 -11.65 -6.04
C PRO A 186 -14.95 -11.15 -6.11
N LEU A 187 -14.46 -10.47 -5.07
CA LEU A 187 -13.08 -9.98 -5.03
C LEU A 187 -12.08 -11.15 -4.99
N LEU A 188 -12.36 -12.20 -4.22
CA LEU A 188 -11.54 -13.40 -4.19
C LEU A 188 -11.53 -14.11 -5.56
N GLY A 189 -12.68 -14.23 -6.22
CA GLY A 189 -12.75 -14.78 -7.59
C GLY A 189 -11.97 -13.93 -8.60
N ALA A 190 -11.99 -12.60 -8.45
CA ALA A 190 -11.25 -11.69 -9.32
C ALA A 190 -9.71 -11.79 -9.18
N LEU A 191 -9.19 -12.37 -8.09
CA LEU A 191 -7.77 -12.69 -7.94
C LEU A 191 -7.30 -13.82 -8.87
N GLU A 192 -8.22 -14.61 -9.40
CA GLU A 192 -7.89 -15.76 -10.26
C GLU A 192 -7.65 -15.37 -11.73
N SER A 193 -7.84 -14.10 -12.09
CA SER A 193 -7.73 -13.56 -13.45
C SER A 193 -6.63 -12.50 -13.54
N GLU A 194 -5.80 -12.59 -14.58
CA GLU A 194 -4.68 -11.66 -14.83
C GLU A 194 -5.16 -10.21 -14.96
N ASP A 195 -6.27 -9.99 -15.64
CA ASP A 195 -6.82 -8.65 -15.91
C ASP A 195 -7.37 -7.95 -14.65
N THR A 196 -7.74 -8.73 -13.62
CA THR A 196 -8.47 -8.22 -12.45
C THR A 196 -7.73 -8.40 -11.13
N ALA A 197 -6.70 -9.25 -11.09
CA ALA A 197 -6.00 -9.59 -9.86
C ALA A 197 -5.39 -8.38 -9.16
N ALA A 198 -4.72 -7.48 -9.90
CA ALA A 198 -4.10 -6.29 -9.32
C ALA A 198 -5.14 -5.36 -8.66
N SER A 199 -6.29 -5.15 -9.32
CA SER A 199 -7.36 -4.31 -8.76
C SER A 199 -8.04 -4.96 -7.56
N ALA A 200 -8.39 -6.24 -7.66
CA ALA A 200 -9.03 -6.98 -6.57
C ALA A 200 -8.16 -7.02 -5.32
N ALA A 201 -6.87 -7.30 -5.51
CA ALA A 201 -5.92 -7.32 -4.43
C ALA A 201 -5.70 -5.95 -3.80
N TRP A 202 -5.68 -4.86 -4.60
CA TRP A 202 -5.60 -3.51 -4.06
C TRP A 202 -6.73 -3.22 -3.06
N TYR A 203 -7.95 -3.67 -3.36
CA TYR A 203 -9.08 -3.55 -2.43
C TYR A 203 -8.92 -4.46 -1.20
N LEU A 204 -8.56 -5.73 -1.43
CA LEU A 204 -8.44 -6.74 -0.38
C LEU A 204 -7.33 -6.40 0.63
N THR A 205 -6.20 -5.85 0.19
CA THR A 205 -5.10 -5.48 1.09
C THR A 205 -5.47 -4.32 2.03
N ARG A 206 -6.52 -3.58 1.70
CA ARG A 206 -6.99 -2.40 2.42
C ARG A 206 -8.22 -2.64 3.28
N THR A 207 -8.79 -3.85 3.26
CA THR A 207 -9.93 -4.19 4.13
C THR A 207 -9.55 -4.05 5.59
N GLN A 208 -10.49 -3.63 6.43
CA GLN A 208 -10.27 -3.44 7.86
C GLN A 208 -9.90 -4.75 8.56
N THR A 209 -10.57 -5.83 8.17
CA THR A 209 -10.33 -7.16 8.72
C THR A 209 -9.36 -7.91 7.82
N ALA A 210 -8.23 -8.33 8.38
CA ALA A 210 -7.34 -9.27 7.73
C ALA A 210 -7.80 -10.71 8.02
N SER A 211 -7.70 -11.60 7.04
CA SER A 211 -7.97 -13.03 7.24
C SER A 211 -6.89 -13.91 6.59
N PRO A 212 -6.62 -15.11 7.16
CA PRO A 212 -5.68 -16.07 6.55
C PRO A 212 -6.06 -16.45 5.12
N GLU A 213 -7.36 -16.65 4.86
CA GLU A 213 -7.90 -17.00 3.53
C GLU A 213 -7.57 -15.93 2.49
N VAL A 214 -7.75 -14.65 2.83
CA VAL A 214 -7.43 -13.54 1.93
C VAL A 214 -5.92 -13.43 1.73
N LEU A 215 -5.10 -13.61 2.77
CA LEU A 215 -3.64 -13.61 2.61
C LEU A 215 -3.17 -14.74 1.68
N GLU A 216 -3.69 -15.96 1.84
CA GLU A 216 -3.37 -17.07 0.94
C GLU A 216 -3.78 -16.75 -0.50
N ALA A 217 -4.99 -16.23 -0.71
CA ALA A 217 -5.48 -15.86 -2.03
C ALA A 217 -4.60 -14.78 -2.68
N LEU A 218 -4.22 -13.74 -1.94
CA LEU A 218 -3.31 -12.69 -2.39
C LEU A 218 -1.94 -13.23 -2.78
N VAL A 219 -1.37 -14.14 -1.98
CA VAL A 219 -0.09 -14.80 -2.30
C VAL A 219 -0.21 -15.59 -3.60
N ARG A 220 -1.27 -16.38 -3.76
CA ARG A 220 -1.50 -17.18 -4.98
C ARG A 220 -1.73 -16.30 -6.22
N ALA A 221 -2.32 -15.13 -6.06
CA ALA A 221 -2.50 -14.13 -7.11
C ALA A 221 -1.17 -13.54 -7.62
N GLY A 222 -0.07 -13.70 -6.88
CA GLY A 222 1.26 -13.30 -7.30
C GLY A 222 1.74 -13.92 -8.62
N ARG A 223 1.10 -14.99 -9.09
CA ARG A 223 1.35 -15.53 -10.43
C ARG A 223 0.99 -14.56 -11.56
N PHE A 224 0.12 -13.58 -11.29
CA PHE A 224 -0.35 -12.58 -12.26
C PHE A 224 0.19 -11.18 -12.00
N ALA A 225 0.31 -10.76 -10.74
CA ALA A 225 0.54 -9.35 -10.38
C ALA A 225 1.62 -9.16 -9.30
N MET A 226 2.71 -9.95 -9.31
CA MET A 226 3.71 -9.92 -8.24
C MET A 226 4.22 -8.51 -7.90
N ARG A 227 4.63 -7.73 -8.90
CA ARG A 227 5.26 -6.41 -8.68
C ARG A 227 4.28 -5.40 -8.09
N GLU A 228 3.04 -5.44 -8.52
CA GLU A 228 1.97 -4.56 -8.05
C GLU A 228 1.54 -4.90 -6.62
N LEU A 229 1.63 -6.19 -6.23
CA LEU A 229 1.15 -6.68 -4.93
C LEU A 229 2.19 -6.65 -3.83
N ALA A 230 3.47 -6.76 -4.16
CA ALA A 230 4.54 -6.85 -3.16
C ALA A 230 4.52 -5.70 -2.13
N PRO A 231 4.30 -4.41 -2.50
CA PRO A 231 4.27 -3.32 -1.54
C PRO A 231 3.12 -3.41 -0.53
N ASP A 232 1.97 -3.93 -0.95
CA ASP A 232 0.75 -3.97 -0.13
C ASP A 232 0.65 -5.23 0.74
N LEU A 233 1.31 -6.33 0.34
CA LEU A 233 1.15 -7.63 0.99
C LEU A 233 1.83 -7.70 2.37
N GLY A 234 2.99 -7.05 2.53
CA GLY A 234 3.71 -6.97 3.79
C GLY A 234 2.89 -6.33 4.93
N PRO A 235 2.38 -5.09 4.73
CA PRO A 235 1.45 -4.44 5.65
C PRO A 235 0.22 -5.30 5.96
N TYR A 236 -0.36 -5.94 4.95
CA TYR A 236 -1.50 -6.85 5.16
C TYR A 236 -1.14 -8.00 6.11
N ALA A 237 -0.03 -8.70 5.84
CA ALA A 237 0.40 -9.87 6.58
C ALA A 237 0.72 -9.54 8.05
N ARG A 238 1.27 -8.36 8.36
CA ARG A 238 1.54 -7.92 9.75
C ARG A 238 0.29 -7.85 10.63
N ARG A 239 -0.89 -7.69 10.03
CA ARG A 239 -2.17 -7.65 10.77
C ARG A 239 -2.66 -9.03 11.19
N LEU A 240 -2.01 -10.10 10.73
CA LEU A 240 -2.35 -11.48 11.05
C LEU A 240 -1.30 -12.07 12.00
N PRO A 241 -1.68 -12.41 13.24
CA PRO A 241 -0.75 -13.02 14.22
C PRO A 241 -0.09 -14.32 13.71
N ASP A 242 -0.81 -15.08 12.89
CA ASP A 242 -0.38 -16.38 12.37
C ASP A 242 0.15 -16.32 10.93
N ALA A 243 0.43 -15.12 10.38
CA ALA A 243 0.94 -15.00 9.01
C ALA A 243 2.23 -15.79 8.78
N TRP A 244 3.18 -15.71 9.72
CA TRP A 244 4.46 -16.40 9.60
C TRP A 244 4.33 -17.94 9.47
N PRO A 245 3.74 -18.66 10.44
CA PRO A 245 3.58 -20.11 10.34
C PRO A 245 2.73 -20.53 9.12
N MET A 246 1.75 -19.72 8.72
CA MET A 246 0.94 -19.98 7.53
C MET A 246 1.76 -19.86 6.23
N LEU A 247 2.48 -18.75 6.06
CA LEU A 247 3.28 -18.50 4.85
C LEU A 247 4.41 -19.51 4.69
N THR A 248 5.10 -19.85 5.78
CA THR A 248 6.15 -20.89 5.79
C THR A 248 5.61 -22.27 5.41
N ALA A 249 4.40 -22.63 5.86
CA ALA A 249 3.75 -23.88 5.45
C ALA A 249 3.37 -23.89 3.96
N LEU A 250 3.05 -22.74 3.37
CA LEU A 250 2.69 -22.62 1.96
C LEU A 250 3.91 -22.67 1.01
N LEU A 251 5.08 -22.15 1.44
CA LEU A 251 6.27 -22.01 0.59
C LEU A 251 6.65 -23.24 -0.27
N PRO A 252 6.62 -24.48 0.24
CA PRO A 252 7.00 -25.67 -0.54
C PRO A 252 6.16 -25.87 -1.81
N ASP A 253 4.92 -25.39 -1.82
CA ASP A 253 3.97 -25.55 -2.92
C ASP A 253 3.97 -24.36 -3.89
N LEU A 254 4.62 -23.25 -3.53
CA LEU A 254 4.63 -22.02 -4.32
C LEU A 254 5.81 -21.96 -5.30
N ARG A 255 5.59 -21.36 -6.47
CA ARG A 255 6.62 -21.12 -7.51
C ARG A 255 6.46 -19.72 -8.09
N GLY A 256 7.49 -19.22 -8.79
CA GLY A 256 7.43 -17.95 -9.51
C GLY A 256 6.96 -16.78 -8.64
N GLY A 257 6.08 -15.94 -9.18
CA GLY A 257 5.61 -14.72 -8.52
C GLY A 257 4.84 -14.97 -7.22
N ALA A 258 4.14 -16.11 -7.09
CA ALA A 258 3.47 -16.45 -5.85
C ALA A 258 4.45 -16.74 -4.71
N ARG A 259 5.54 -17.47 -5.00
CA ARG A 259 6.62 -17.70 -4.02
C ARG A 259 7.33 -16.39 -3.68
N ALA A 260 7.59 -15.54 -4.67
CA ALA A 260 8.16 -14.21 -4.46
C ALA A 260 7.33 -13.38 -3.47
N LEU A 261 6.00 -13.31 -3.67
CA LEU A 261 5.10 -12.61 -2.75
C LEU A 261 5.13 -13.18 -1.33
N ALA A 262 5.11 -14.51 -1.18
CA ALA A 262 5.22 -15.12 0.13
C ALA A 262 6.53 -14.74 0.84
N LEU A 263 7.65 -14.68 0.12
CA LEU A 263 8.95 -14.26 0.66
C LEU A 263 8.95 -12.78 1.09
N HIS A 264 8.35 -11.88 0.30
CA HIS A 264 8.16 -10.48 0.71
C HIS A 264 7.30 -10.37 1.98
N ALA A 265 6.17 -11.10 2.03
CA ALA A 265 5.30 -11.09 3.21
C ALA A 265 6.01 -11.63 4.46
N LEU A 266 6.86 -12.66 4.33
CA LEU A 266 7.68 -13.19 5.41
C LEU A 266 8.71 -12.15 5.90
N ALA A 267 9.39 -11.43 5.00
CA ALA A 267 10.33 -10.38 5.38
C ALA A 267 9.69 -9.31 6.27
N HIS A 268 8.41 -9.00 6.05
CA HIS A 268 7.65 -8.05 6.86
C HIS A 268 7.04 -8.63 8.15
N THR A 269 7.00 -9.95 8.30
CA THR A 269 6.42 -10.65 9.47
C THR A 269 7.47 -11.38 10.30
N THR A 270 8.76 -11.19 10.01
CA THR A 270 9.88 -11.76 10.78
C THR A 270 9.88 -11.16 12.20
N ARG A 271 9.90 -12.02 13.23
CA ARG A 271 9.75 -11.59 14.64
C ARG A 271 11.04 -11.67 15.45
N ASP A 272 11.91 -12.62 15.12
CA ASP A 272 13.13 -12.89 15.87
C ASP A 272 14.27 -13.39 14.96
N ASP A 273 15.43 -13.66 15.56
CA ASP A 273 16.62 -14.15 14.86
C ASP A 273 16.43 -15.54 14.25
N ALA A 274 15.56 -16.38 14.83
CA ALA A 274 15.30 -17.73 14.33
C ALA A 274 14.42 -17.68 13.06
N ASP A 275 13.39 -16.85 13.09
CA ASP A 275 12.55 -16.52 11.93
C ASP A 275 13.44 -15.94 10.82
N ARG A 276 14.31 -14.97 11.13
CA ARG A 276 15.24 -14.37 10.16
C ARG A 276 16.17 -15.42 9.55
N ALA A 277 16.77 -16.29 10.36
CA ALA A 277 17.65 -17.34 9.87
C ALA A 277 16.92 -18.35 8.96
N LEU A 278 15.65 -18.65 9.25
CA LEU A 278 14.83 -19.49 8.37
C LEU A 278 14.54 -18.79 7.04
N LEU A 279 14.14 -17.51 7.08
CA LEU A 279 13.90 -16.74 5.87
C LEU A 279 15.14 -16.65 4.98
N VAL A 280 16.32 -16.37 5.55
CA VAL A 280 17.57 -16.34 4.78
C VAL A 280 17.82 -17.67 4.05
N ARG A 281 17.57 -18.81 4.71
CA ARG A 281 17.69 -20.13 4.04
C ARG A 281 16.71 -20.28 2.89
N GLU A 282 15.45 -19.87 3.07
CA GLU A 282 14.43 -19.93 2.02
C GLU A 282 14.75 -19.00 0.84
N LEU A 283 15.28 -17.81 1.12
CA LEU A 283 15.72 -16.86 0.11
C LEU A 283 16.90 -17.42 -0.70
N CYS A 284 17.93 -17.96 -0.04
CA CYS A 284 19.05 -18.62 -0.72
C CYS A 284 18.59 -19.81 -1.57
N SER A 285 17.64 -20.61 -1.07
CA SER A 285 17.04 -21.72 -1.83
C SER A 285 16.34 -21.23 -3.10
N ALA A 286 15.55 -20.16 -3.01
CA ALA A 286 14.88 -19.57 -4.16
C ALA A 286 15.84 -18.87 -5.15
N LEU A 287 16.96 -18.33 -4.68
CA LEU A 287 18.01 -17.69 -5.49
C LEU A 287 18.65 -18.66 -6.50
N LEU A 288 18.62 -19.97 -6.23
CA LEU A 288 19.07 -21.00 -7.17
C LEU A 288 18.23 -21.04 -8.47
N GLY A 289 17.01 -20.50 -8.44
CA GLY A 289 16.14 -20.36 -9.60
C GLY A 289 16.57 -19.27 -10.58
N SER A 290 15.69 -18.95 -11.52
CA SER A 290 15.81 -17.81 -12.45
C SER A 290 14.47 -17.10 -12.69
N ASP A 291 13.47 -17.42 -11.86
CA ASP A 291 12.12 -16.89 -11.94
C ASP A 291 11.95 -15.67 -11.02
N ALA A 292 10.73 -15.16 -10.90
CA ALA A 292 10.40 -14.04 -10.03
C ALA A 292 10.75 -14.29 -8.55
N ALA A 293 10.78 -15.54 -8.09
CA ALA A 293 11.19 -15.85 -6.72
C ALA A 293 12.70 -15.62 -6.53
N ALA A 294 13.52 -15.97 -7.52
CA ALA A 294 14.95 -15.67 -7.50
C ALA A 294 15.22 -14.14 -7.50
N GLN A 295 14.43 -13.38 -8.27
CA GLN A 295 14.50 -11.92 -8.30
C GLN A 295 14.19 -11.28 -6.95
N ALA A 296 13.07 -11.68 -6.32
CA ALA A 296 12.69 -11.23 -4.99
C ALA A 296 13.70 -11.68 -3.93
N SER A 297 14.24 -12.90 -4.04
CA SER A 297 15.31 -13.38 -3.16
C SER A 297 16.54 -12.50 -3.20
N ALA A 298 17.01 -12.14 -4.39
CA ALA A 298 18.17 -11.26 -4.54
C ALA A 298 17.92 -9.91 -3.86
N GLU A 299 16.76 -9.29 -4.12
CA GLU A 299 16.38 -8.03 -3.49
C GLU A 299 16.35 -8.13 -1.96
N LEU A 300 15.61 -9.09 -1.41
CA LEU A 300 15.38 -9.25 0.03
C LEU A 300 16.66 -9.60 0.80
N LEU A 301 17.54 -10.45 0.24
CA LEU A 301 18.82 -10.80 0.88
C LEU A 301 19.70 -9.56 1.12
N GLY A 302 19.61 -8.54 0.27
CA GLY A 302 20.30 -7.26 0.48
C GLY A 302 19.88 -6.52 1.76
N TRP A 303 18.68 -6.82 2.27
CA TRP A 303 18.09 -6.14 3.44
C TRP A 303 18.08 -7.00 4.69
N VAL A 304 17.78 -8.30 4.56
CA VAL A 304 17.55 -9.18 5.73
C VAL A 304 18.80 -9.92 6.21
N SER A 305 19.90 -9.87 5.45
CA SER A 305 21.12 -10.66 5.70
C SER A 305 22.27 -9.86 6.30
N GLU A 306 21.98 -8.77 7.02
CA GLU A 306 23.00 -8.01 7.72
C GLU A 306 23.83 -8.94 8.64
N GLY A 307 25.14 -8.99 8.40
CA GLY A 307 26.06 -9.83 9.18
C GLY A 307 26.16 -11.31 8.78
N ALA A 308 25.59 -11.73 7.64
CA ALA A 308 25.69 -13.12 7.14
C ALA A 308 26.64 -13.22 5.92
N PRO A 309 27.96 -13.37 6.12
CA PRO A 309 28.94 -13.38 5.03
C PRO A 309 28.73 -14.50 4.01
N GLU A 310 28.18 -15.64 4.43
CA GLU A 310 27.82 -16.74 3.52
C GLU A 310 26.84 -16.32 2.42
N VAL A 311 25.93 -15.38 2.70
CA VAL A 311 24.97 -14.86 1.72
C VAL A 311 25.66 -14.06 0.62
N THR A 312 26.75 -13.34 0.94
CA THR A 312 27.44 -12.51 -0.06
C THR A 312 28.08 -13.34 -1.16
N GLU A 313 28.62 -14.51 -0.85
CA GLU A 313 29.19 -15.41 -1.85
C GLU A 313 28.10 -16.09 -2.70
N GLU A 314 26.97 -16.50 -2.08
CA GLU A 314 25.82 -17.07 -2.80
C GLU A 314 25.23 -16.06 -3.80
N LEU A 315 25.03 -14.81 -3.39
CA LEU A 315 24.61 -13.71 -4.28
C LEU A 315 25.61 -13.51 -5.41
N ALA A 316 26.90 -13.39 -5.09
CA ALA A 316 27.92 -13.14 -6.10
C ALA A 316 28.03 -14.29 -7.11
N ALA A 317 27.84 -15.54 -6.69
CA ALA A 317 27.84 -16.70 -7.59
C ALA A 317 26.73 -16.65 -8.67
N VAL A 318 25.65 -15.89 -8.45
CA VAL A 318 24.61 -15.68 -9.47
C VAL A 318 25.16 -14.95 -10.70
N LEU A 319 26.14 -14.06 -10.54
CA LEU A 319 26.75 -13.32 -11.65
C LEU A 319 27.52 -14.23 -12.64
N ASP A 320 27.98 -15.39 -12.16
CA ASP A 320 28.68 -16.38 -12.98
C ASP A 320 27.71 -17.21 -13.87
N ARG A 321 26.41 -17.19 -13.54
CA ARG A 321 25.36 -17.93 -14.26
C ARG A 321 24.83 -17.13 -15.45
N ASP A 322 24.23 -17.80 -16.43
CA ASP A 322 23.46 -17.14 -17.49
C ASP A 322 22.03 -16.86 -17.00
N VAL A 323 21.82 -15.66 -16.44
CA VAL A 323 20.54 -15.20 -15.92
C VAL A 323 20.12 -13.87 -16.52
N ALA A 324 18.82 -13.58 -16.43
CA ALA A 324 18.21 -12.34 -16.91
C ALA A 324 18.83 -11.09 -16.24
N GLU A 325 18.88 -10.00 -17.00
CA GLU A 325 19.50 -8.73 -16.57
C GLU A 325 18.88 -8.19 -15.27
N GLU A 326 17.57 -8.30 -15.09
CA GLU A 326 16.89 -7.85 -13.88
C GLU A 326 17.38 -8.60 -12.62
N LEU A 327 17.63 -9.92 -12.73
CA LEU A 327 18.20 -10.67 -11.61
C LEU A 327 19.65 -10.25 -11.34
N ARG A 328 20.46 -9.99 -12.38
CA ARG A 328 21.82 -9.44 -12.21
C ARG A 328 21.78 -8.09 -11.50
N HIS A 329 20.89 -7.20 -11.92
CA HIS A 329 20.71 -5.90 -11.30
C HIS A 329 20.40 -6.03 -9.80
N ASN A 330 19.39 -6.84 -9.44
CA ASN A 330 19.02 -7.06 -8.04
C ASN A 330 20.16 -7.66 -7.23
N VAL A 331 20.94 -8.58 -7.81
CA VAL A 331 22.12 -9.16 -7.15
C VAL A 331 23.20 -8.11 -6.87
N VAL A 332 23.52 -7.26 -7.85
CA VAL A 332 24.51 -6.20 -7.65
C VAL A 332 24.02 -5.19 -6.61
N LEU A 333 22.74 -4.82 -6.64
CA LEU A 333 22.14 -3.92 -5.65
C LEU A 333 22.16 -4.53 -4.24
N ALA A 334 21.88 -5.82 -4.10
CA ALA A 334 21.97 -6.53 -2.83
C ALA A 334 23.40 -6.55 -2.29
N LEU A 335 24.39 -6.82 -3.14
CA LEU A 335 25.81 -6.74 -2.77
C LEU A 335 26.22 -5.33 -2.35
N VAL A 336 25.71 -4.30 -3.04
CA VAL A 336 25.89 -2.91 -2.64
C VAL A 336 25.36 -2.68 -1.22
N ASN A 337 24.12 -3.09 -0.94
CA ASN A 337 23.50 -2.90 0.37
C ASN A 337 24.28 -3.61 1.49
N LEU A 338 24.76 -4.84 1.23
CA LEU A 338 25.53 -5.61 2.21
C LEU A 338 26.96 -5.07 2.45
N HIS A 339 27.53 -4.32 1.51
CA HIS A 339 28.91 -3.82 1.59
C HIS A 339 29.04 -2.31 1.79
N LEU A 340 27.96 -1.54 1.70
CA LEU A 340 27.95 -0.11 2.04
C LEU A 340 28.17 0.21 3.53
N PRO A 341 27.90 -0.68 4.51
CA PRO A 341 28.43 -0.50 5.86
C PRO A 341 29.84 -1.13 5.96
N ALA A 342 30.85 -0.48 5.36
CA ALA A 342 32.30 -0.69 5.56
C ALA A 342 32.87 -2.14 5.50
N ALA A 343 32.10 -3.14 5.07
CA ALA A 343 32.54 -4.52 4.96
C ALA A 343 33.38 -4.70 3.70
N ARG A 344 34.64 -5.09 3.85
CA ARG A 344 35.54 -5.34 2.71
C ARG A 344 35.08 -6.59 1.95
N PRO A 345 34.65 -6.47 0.68
CA PRO A 345 34.27 -7.65 -0.09
C PRO A 345 35.50 -8.51 -0.40
N SER A 346 35.28 -9.82 -0.47
CA SER A 346 36.31 -10.79 -0.81
C SER A 346 36.91 -10.52 -2.19
N ARG A 347 38.11 -11.03 -2.46
CA ARG A 347 38.73 -10.94 -3.80
C ARG A 347 37.85 -11.62 -4.86
N SER A 348 37.14 -12.68 -4.47
CA SER A 348 36.21 -13.41 -5.34
C SER A 348 35.08 -12.48 -5.79
N ILE A 349 34.38 -11.86 -4.84
CA ILE A 349 33.28 -10.91 -5.10
C ILE A 349 33.76 -9.75 -5.98
N ARG A 350 34.92 -9.14 -5.67
CA ARG A 350 35.49 -8.07 -6.51
C ARG A 350 35.75 -8.50 -7.95
N THR A 351 36.23 -9.73 -8.14
CA THR A 351 36.52 -10.27 -9.48
C THR A 351 35.23 -10.44 -10.29
N ARG A 352 34.17 -10.95 -9.66
CA ARG A 352 32.85 -11.09 -10.29
C ARG A 352 32.24 -9.74 -10.63
N LEU A 353 32.27 -8.78 -9.70
CA LEU A 353 31.84 -7.41 -9.94
C LEU A 353 32.63 -6.75 -11.08
N ALA A 354 33.94 -6.99 -11.17
CA ALA A 354 34.75 -6.47 -12.28
C ALA A 354 34.42 -7.14 -13.62
N GLY A 355 33.94 -8.39 -13.59
CA GLY A 355 33.37 -9.07 -14.75
C GLY A 355 32.07 -8.42 -15.21
N GLU A 356 31.16 -8.16 -14.27
CA GLU A 356 29.87 -7.52 -14.53
C GLU A 356 30.04 -6.07 -15.00
N ALA A 357 30.96 -5.31 -14.40
CA ALA A 357 31.24 -3.90 -14.74
C ALA A 357 31.75 -3.68 -16.17
N ARG A 358 32.16 -4.74 -16.88
CA ARG A 358 32.53 -4.67 -18.30
C ARG A 358 31.33 -4.78 -19.25
N ARG A 359 30.15 -5.10 -18.73
CA ARG A 359 28.91 -5.18 -19.51
C ARG A 359 28.28 -3.79 -19.60
N ASP A 360 27.77 -3.43 -20.77
CA ASP A 360 27.04 -2.18 -20.97
C ASP A 360 25.56 -2.36 -20.60
N THR A 361 25.32 -2.57 -19.31
CA THR A 361 23.98 -2.79 -18.75
C THR A 361 23.78 -2.00 -17.46
N GLU A 362 22.57 -2.00 -16.91
CA GLU A 362 22.29 -1.34 -15.62
C GLU A 362 23.05 -2.01 -14.48
N ALA A 363 23.09 -3.34 -14.44
CA ALA A 363 23.88 -4.09 -13.47
C ALA A 363 25.38 -3.77 -13.60
N GLY A 364 25.90 -3.67 -14.84
CA GLY A 364 27.29 -3.31 -15.10
C GLY A 364 27.65 -1.90 -14.60
N ARG A 365 26.79 -0.91 -14.86
CA ARG A 365 26.98 0.47 -14.34
C ARG A 365 26.97 0.51 -12.82
N LEU A 366 26.06 -0.22 -12.17
CA LEU A 366 26.01 -0.30 -10.72
C LEU A 366 27.25 -0.99 -10.13
N ALA A 367 27.73 -2.06 -10.77
CA ALA A 367 28.95 -2.76 -10.37
C ALA A 367 30.19 -1.88 -10.51
N GLN A 368 30.27 -1.08 -11.58
CA GLN A 368 31.35 -0.10 -11.79
C GLN A 368 31.35 0.95 -10.67
N TRP A 369 30.19 1.50 -10.34
CA TRP A 369 30.05 2.45 -9.25
C TRP A 369 30.47 1.83 -7.91
N MET A 370 30.01 0.61 -7.61
CA MET A 370 30.37 -0.12 -6.40
C MET A 370 31.88 -0.30 -6.28
N LEU A 371 32.55 -0.74 -7.34
CA LEU A 371 34.01 -0.90 -7.36
C LEU A 371 34.77 0.41 -7.12
N ALA A 372 34.22 1.54 -7.53
CA ALA A 372 34.81 2.86 -7.33
C ALA A 372 34.69 3.37 -5.89
N VAL A 373 33.63 3.00 -5.17
CA VAL A 373 33.38 3.44 -3.77
C VAL A 373 33.94 2.48 -2.72
N LEU A 374 34.20 1.22 -3.10
CA LEU A 374 34.80 0.25 -2.20
C LEU A 374 36.26 0.60 -1.87
N PRO A 375 36.71 0.45 -0.60
CA PRO A 375 38.09 0.78 -0.22
C PRO A 375 39.11 0.03 -1.08
N THR A 376 40.05 0.71 -1.71
CA THR A 376 41.20 0.06 -2.35
C THR A 376 42.11 -0.51 -1.25
N THR A 377 42.53 -1.77 -1.41
CA THR A 377 43.44 -2.47 -0.50
C THR A 377 44.68 -1.68 -0.14
#